data_AF-A0A950KLZ3-F1
#
_entry.id   AF-A0A950KLZ3-F1
#
_cell.length_a   1.000
_cell.length_b   1.000
_cell.length_c   1.000
_cell.angle_alpha   90.00
_cell.angle_beta   90.00
_cell.angle_gamma   90.00
#
_symmetry.space_group_name_H-M   'P 1'
#
loop_
_entity.id
_entity.type
_entity.pdbx_description
1 polymer ?
#
loop_
_entity_poly.entity_id
_entity_poly.type
_entity_poly.pdbx_seq_one_letter_code
_entity_poly.pdbx_strand_id
1 'polypeptide(L)'
;CYKHGSLRAAVVMTWNIAFSHLCDHVLAKRLADFNARWKQTYPGHHKNQTLTIVTFDDFNDHLKESQVLTICRSAGIISKNIHGIMEFALRKRNTAAHPNAVIIDSVQADAFISDLIRNVVLKIA
;
A
#
# COMPACT_ATOMS: atom_id res chain seq x y z
N CYS A 1 13.62 -5.52 14.18
CA CYS A 1 12.88 -4.32 14.64
C CYS A 1 12.09 -4.60 15.91
N TYR A 2 10.96 -5.32 15.84
CA TYR A 2 10.04 -5.48 16.98
C TYR A 2 10.70 -6.08 18.24
N LYS A 3 11.35 -7.25 18.13
CA LYS A 3 12.03 -7.92 19.26
C LYS A 3 13.17 -7.10 19.92
N HIS A 4 13.61 -6.03 19.27
CA HIS A 4 14.69 -5.16 19.74
C HIS A 4 14.16 -3.77 20.17
N GLY A 5 12.84 -3.63 20.39
CA GLY A 5 12.23 -2.37 20.82
C GLY A 5 12.09 -1.29 19.73
N SER A 6 12.53 -1.56 18.50
CA SER A 6 12.41 -0.63 17.37
C SER A 6 11.01 -0.70 16.73
N LEU A 7 10.00 -0.25 17.47
CA LEU A 7 8.59 -0.43 17.11
C LEU A 7 8.16 0.42 15.90
N ARG A 8 8.67 1.64 15.79
CA ARG A 8 8.47 2.49 14.60
C ARG A 8 8.97 1.81 13.33
N ALA A 9 10.17 1.21 13.40
CA ALA A 9 10.73 0.46 12.28
C ALA A 9 9.91 -0.81 11.99
N ALA A 10 9.33 -1.47 12.99
CA ALA A 10 8.44 -2.61 12.78
C ALA A 10 7.20 -2.21 11.97
N VAL A 11 6.57 -1.07 12.30
CA VAL A 11 5.43 -0.51 11.54
C VAL A 11 5.82 -0.25 10.07
N VAL A 12 6.97 0.37 9.83
CA VAL A 12 7.45 0.64 8.46
C VAL A 12 7.67 -0.68 7.69
N MET A 13 8.33 -1.67 8.29
CA MET A 13 8.61 -2.94 7.63
C MET A 13 7.34 -3.73 7.31
N THR A 14 6.36 -3.76 8.22
CA THR A 14 5.09 -4.45 7.97
C THR A 14 4.29 -3.78 6.85
N TRP A 15 4.28 -2.45 6.81
CA TRP A 15 3.69 -1.73 5.68
C TRP A 15 4.34 -2.12 4.35
N ASN A 16 5.67 -2.12 4.29
CA ASN A 16 6.40 -2.47 3.06
C ASN A 16 6.04 -3.87 2.56
N ILE A 17 5.93 -4.86 3.46
CA ILE A 17 5.52 -6.22 3.10
C ILE A 17 4.09 -6.22 2.53
N ALA A 18 3.14 -5.57 3.21
CA ALA A 18 1.75 -5.56 2.79
C ALA A 18 1.54 -4.83 1.44
N PHE A 19 2.24 -3.71 1.24
CA PHE A 19 2.19 -2.95 -0.01
C PHE A 19 2.86 -3.71 -1.16
N SER A 20 4.05 -4.28 -0.93
CA SER A 20 4.74 -5.10 -1.93
C SER A 20 3.87 -6.26 -2.38
N HIS A 21 3.26 -6.97 -1.43
CA HIS A 21 2.36 -8.10 -1.72
C HIS A 21 1.15 -7.71 -2.58
N LEU A 22 0.57 -6.52 -2.35
CA LEU A 22 -0.48 -5.98 -3.21
C LEU A 22 0.04 -5.70 -4.63
N CYS A 23 1.18 -5.03 -4.76
CA CYS A 23 1.80 -4.73 -6.06
C CYS A 23 2.13 -6.02 -6.83
N ASP A 24 2.68 -7.03 -6.16
CA ASP A 24 2.98 -8.33 -6.75
C ASP A 24 1.70 -9.03 -7.23
N HIS A 25 0.62 -8.99 -6.45
CA HIS A 25 -0.69 -9.51 -6.88
C HIS A 25 -1.22 -8.77 -8.11
N VAL A 26 -1.06 -7.43 -8.17
CA VAL A 26 -1.44 -6.64 -9.34
C VAL A 26 -0.64 -7.08 -10.56
N LEU A 27 0.69 -7.13 -10.47
CA LEU A 27 1.56 -7.52 -11.59
C LEU A 27 1.24 -8.93 -12.09
N ALA A 28 1.07 -9.88 -11.17
CA ALA A 28 0.87 -11.29 -11.51
C ALA A 28 -0.52 -11.60 -12.07
N LYS A 29 -1.56 -10.93 -11.57
CA LYS A 29 -2.95 -11.37 -11.83
C LYS A 29 -3.88 -10.29 -12.36
N ARG A 30 -3.65 -9.01 -12.03
CA ARG A 30 -4.62 -7.92 -12.24
C ARG A 30 -4.07 -6.73 -13.02
N LEU A 31 -2.96 -6.91 -13.75
CA LEU A 31 -2.22 -5.83 -14.38
C LEU A 31 -3.05 -5.10 -15.45
N ALA A 32 -3.78 -5.85 -16.26
CA ALA A 32 -4.66 -5.29 -17.28
C ALA A 32 -5.79 -4.42 -16.67
N ASP A 33 -6.47 -4.95 -15.65
CA ASP A 33 -7.53 -4.23 -14.92
C ASP A 33 -6.99 -2.95 -14.28
N PHE A 34 -5.83 -3.03 -13.64
CA PHE A 34 -5.18 -1.89 -12.99
C PHE A 34 -4.83 -0.80 -14.00
N ASN A 35 -4.13 -1.14 -15.08
CA ASN A 35 -3.72 -0.19 -16.12
C ASN A 35 -4.91 0.44 -16.85
N ALA A 36 -5.96 -0.35 -17.13
CA ALA A 36 -7.19 0.17 -17.72
C ALA A 36 -7.88 1.18 -16.79
N ARG A 37 -7.93 0.89 -15.49
CA ARG A 37 -8.58 1.76 -14.51
C ARG A 37 -7.75 2.98 -14.14
N TRP A 38 -6.43 2.90 -14.17
CA TRP A 38 -5.54 4.02 -13.91
C TRP A 38 -5.82 5.18 -14.88
N LYS A 39 -5.93 4.89 -16.18
CA LYS A 39 -6.26 5.89 -17.22
C LYS A 39 -7.54 6.66 -16.93
N GLN A 40 -8.51 6.02 -16.30
CA GLN A 40 -9.79 6.62 -15.95
C GLN A 40 -9.75 7.38 -14.62
N THR A 41 -8.99 6.87 -13.64
CA THR A 41 -8.93 7.45 -12.29
C THR A 41 -8.03 8.69 -12.25
N TYR A 42 -6.94 8.70 -13.03
CA TYR A 42 -6.00 9.81 -13.13
C TYR A 42 -5.68 10.14 -14.60
N PRO A 43 -6.67 10.59 -15.41
CA PRO A 43 -6.45 10.88 -16.83
C PRO A 43 -5.36 11.93 -17.07
N GLY A 44 -5.16 12.84 -16.10
CA GLY A 44 -4.09 13.85 -16.13
C GLY A 44 -2.67 13.28 -16.20
N HIS A 45 -2.43 12.07 -15.67
CA HIS A 45 -1.12 11.42 -15.71
C HIS A 45 -0.73 10.99 -17.12
N HIS A 46 -1.70 10.79 -18.02
CA HIS A 46 -1.46 10.24 -19.36
C HIS A 46 -1.50 11.29 -20.47
N LYS A 47 -1.53 12.59 -20.13
CA LYS A 47 -1.72 13.70 -21.10
C LYS A 47 -0.62 13.77 -22.18
N ASN A 48 0.63 13.58 -21.79
CA ASN A 48 1.78 13.70 -22.69
C ASN A 48 2.24 12.34 -23.22
N GLN A 49 2.06 11.28 -22.41
CA GLN A 49 2.42 9.91 -22.74
C GLN A 49 1.48 8.97 -22.02
N THR A 50 1.05 7.90 -22.70
CA THR A 50 0.29 6.85 -22.03
C THR A 50 1.22 6.03 -21.14
N LEU A 51 1.23 6.34 -19.85
CA LEU A 51 1.90 5.53 -18.83
C LEU A 51 1.15 4.21 -18.56
N THR A 52 1.89 3.16 -18.25
CA THR A 52 1.39 1.85 -17.83
C THR A 52 2.39 1.22 -16.87
N ILE A 53 1.89 0.46 -15.91
CA ILE A 53 2.73 -0.38 -15.05
C ILE A 53 3.10 -1.65 -15.84
N VAL A 54 4.38 -1.99 -15.82
CA VAL A 54 4.99 -3.21 -16.38
C VAL A 54 5.84 -3.90 -15.31
N THR A 55 6.57 -3.13 -14.52
CA THR A 55 7.45 -3.62 -13.45
C THR A 55 7.02 -3.11 -12.08
N PHE A 56 7.64 -3.65 -11.03
CA PHE A 56 7.41 -3.17 -9.66
C PHE A 56 7.86 -1.72 -9.47
N ASP A 57 8.98 -1.34 -10.08
CA ASP A 57 9.56 0.00 -9.92
C ASP A 57 8.64 1.09 -10.51
N ASP A 58 7.89 0.76 -11.57
CA ASP A 58 6.91 1.68 -12.19
C ASP A 58 5.85 2.17 -11.20
N PHE A 59 5.51 1.39 -10.16
CA PHE A 59 4.57 1.84 -9.12
C PHE A 59 5.14 3.03 -8.34
N ASN A 60 6.44 3.06 -8.08
CA ASN A 60 7.09 4.15 -7.36
C ASN A 60 7.43 5.33 -8.28
N ASP A 61 7.81 5.05 -9.53
CA ASP A 61 8.21 6.08 -10.49
C ASP A 61 7.03 6.92 -10.99
N HIS A 62 5.83 6.33 -11.03
CA HIS A 62 4.66 6.98 -11.64
C HIS A 62 3.52 7.29 -10.68
N LEU A 63 3.51 6.67 -9.49
CA LEU A 63 2.38 6.76 -8.56
C LEU A 63 2.85 6.94 -7.12
N LYS A 64 2.04 7.66 -6.35
CA LYS A 64 2.12 7.59 -4.88
C LYS A 64 1.40 6.32 -4.42
N GLU A 65 1.82 5.74 -3.31
CA GLU A 65 1.17 4.55 -2.74
C GLU A 65 -0.34 4.77 -2.50
N SER A 66 -0.75 5.97 -2.06
CA SER A 66 -2.17 6.31 -1.93
C SER A 66 -2.94 6.28 -3.25
N GLN A 67 -2.29 6.64 -4.36
CA GLN A 67 -2.90 6.57 -5.69
C GLN A 67 -3.00 5.11 -6.15
N VAL A 68 -2.00 4.27 -5.88
CA VAL A 68 -2.06 2.82 -6.13
C VAL A 68 -3.26 2.21 -5.42
N LEU A 69 -3.44 2.50 -4.12
CA LEU A 69 -4.60 2.03 -3.36
C LEU A 69 -5.93 2.48 -3.98
N THR A 70 -6.01 3.76 -4.36
CA THR A 70 -7.21 4.34 -4.97
C THR A 70 -7.56 3.64 -6.27
N ILE A 71 -6.56 3.39 -7.14
CA ILE A 71 -6.75 2.66 -8.40
C ILE A 71 -7.18 1.22 -8.13
N CYS A 72 -6.51 0.50 -7.23
CA CYS A 72 -6.86 -0.88 -6.86
C CYS A 72 -8.31 -0.98 -6.37
N ARG A 73 -8.76 -0.04 -5.54
CA ARG A 73 -10.17 0.01 -5.10
C ARG A 73 -11.10 0.30 -6.26
N SER A 74 -10.76 1.31 -7.06
CA SER A 74 -11.56 1.74 -8.21
C SER A 74 -11.70 0.64 -9.27
N ALA A 75 -10.70 -0.25 -9.37
CA ALA A 75 -10.66 -1.40 -10.27
C ALA A 75 -11.34 -2.65 -9.68
N GLY A 76 -11.79 -2.60 -8.43
CA GLY A 76 -12.34 -3.77 -7.73
C GLY A 76 -11.30 -4.85 -7.40
N ILE A 77 -10.01 -4.50 -7.40
CA ILE A 77 -8.92 -5.41 -7.01
C ILE A 77 -8.92 -5.60 -5.49
N ILE A 78 -9.19 -4.53 -4.74
CA ILE A 78 -9.40 -4.57 -3.30
C ILE A 78 -10.78 -4.02 -2.93
N SER A 79 -11.36 -4.55 -1.85
CA SER A 79 -12.63 -4.06 -1.32
C SER A 79 -12.48 -2.68 -0.66
N LYS A 80 -13.61 -1.98 -0.48
CA LYS A 80 -13.66 -0.71 0.27
C LYS A 80 -13.07 -0.83 1.67
N ASN A 81 -13.30 -1.95 2.35
CA ASN A 81 -12.80 -2.18 3.70
C ASN A 81 -11.28 -2.39 3.72
N ILE A 82 -10.74 -3.18 2.79
CA ILE A 82 -9.28 -3.38 2.66
C ILE A 82 -8.61 -2.05 2.31
N HIS A 83 -9.20 -1.25 1.39
CA HIS A 83 -8.71 0.09 1.11
C HIS A 83 -8.67 0.98 2.36
N GLY A 84 -9.73 0.97 3.17
CA GLY A 84 -9.77 1.75 4.42
C GLY A 84 -8.68 1.35 5.41
N ILE A 85 -8.44 0.04 5.57
CA ILE A 85 -7.35 -0.49 6.40
C ILE A 85 -6.00 -0.03 5.87
N MET A 86 -5.74 -0.19 4.57
CA MET A 86 -4.47 0.20 3.97
C MET A 86 -4.24 1.72 3.99
N GLU A 87 -5.27 2.54 3.83
CA GLU A 87 -5.15 4.00 3.92
C GLU A 87 -4.83 4.46 5.34
N PHE A 88 -5.48 3.87 6.35
CA PHE A 88 -5.13 4.11 7.75
C PHE A 88 -3.69 3.67 8.04
N ALA A 89 -3.30 2.50 7.52
CA ALA A 89 -1.97 1.96 7.73
C ALA A 89 -0.88 2.83 7.08
N LEU A 90 -1.12 3.34 5.87
CA LEU A 90 -0.25 4.27 5.17
C LEU A 90 0.01 5.54 6.00
N ARG A 91 -1.04 6.13 6.58
CA ARG A 91 -0.91 7.31 7.44
C ARG A 91 -0.07 7.01 8.68
N LYS A 92 -0.33 5.88 9.34
CA LYS A 92 0.44 5.46 10.53
C LYS A 92 1.90 5.16 10.20
N ARG A 93 2.18 4.57 9.04
CA ARG A 93 3.56 4.39 8.55
C ARG A 93 4.24 5.72 8.28
N ASN A 94 3.57 6.69 7.66
CA ASN A 94 4.14 8.03 7.46
C ASN A 94 4.54 8.66 8.80
N THR A 95 3.67 8.59 9.81
CA THR A 95 4.01 9.04 11.18
C THR A 95 5.21 8.28 11.76
N ALA A 96 5.28 6.96 11.57
CA ALA A 96 6.40 6.16 12.07
C ALA A 96 7.73 6.49 11.37
N ALA A 97 7.71 6.84 10.08
CA ALA A 97 8.90 7.09 9.26
C ALA A 97 9.50 8.49 9.43
N HIS A 98 8.70 9.50 9.78
CA HIS A 98 9.20 10.87 9.96
C HIS A 98 9.58 11.17 11.40
N PRO A 99 10.73 11.83 11.68
CA PRO A 99 11.07 12.28 13.02
C PRO A 99 9.94 13.13 13.63
N ASN A 100 9.38 12.69 14.74
CA ASN A 100 8.33 13.38 15.48
C ASN A 100 8.25 12.82 16.92
N ALA A 101 7.47 13.50 17.77
CA ALA A 101 7.26 13.15 19.17
C ALA A 101 6.23 12.04 19.41
N VAL A 102 5.63 11.47 18.34
CA VAL A 102 4.63 10.40 18.51
C VAL A 102 5.31 9.14 18.99
N ILE A 103 4.85 8.64 20.14
CA ILE A 103 5.29 7.37 20.70
C ILE A 103 4.44 6.26 20.07
N ILE A 104 5.11 5.23 19.55
CA ILE A 104 4.47 3.98 19.09
C ILE A 104 4.87 2.89 20.07
N ASP A 105 3.91 2.43 20.86
CA ASP A 105 4.10 1.34 21.83
C ASP A 105 3.87 -0.06 21.22
N SER A 106 4.14 -1.10 22.02
CA SER A 106 4.02 -2.49 21.57
C SER A 106 2.60 -2.86 21.19
N VAL A 107 1.59 -2.41 21.95
CA VAL A 107 0.18 -2.68 21.67
C VAL A 107 -0.22 -2.09 20.31
N GLN A 108 0.18 -0.86 20.05
CA GLN A 108 -0.08 -0.17 18.79
C GLN A 108 0.65 -0.83 17.61
N ALA A 109 1.89 -1.30 17.81
CA ALA A 109 2.63 -2.03 16.79
C ALA A 109 2.01 -3.41 16.52
N ASP A 110 1.64 -4.16 17.56
CA ASP A 110 1.01 -5.48 17.43
C ASP A 110 -0.33 -5.42 16.70
N ALA A 111 -1.18 -4.45 17.07
CA ALA A 111 -2.45 -4.24 16.39
C ALA A 111 -2.23 -3.93 14.90
N PHE A 112 -1.25 -3.08 14.57
CA PHE A 112 -0.90 -2.74 13.19
C PHE A 112 -0.41 -3.96 12.39
N ILE A 113 0.47 -4.76 12.98
CA ILE A 113 1.01 -5.97 12.36
C ILE A 113 -0.10 -6.99 12.12
N SER A 114 -0.89 -7.29 13.16
CA SER A 114 -1.97 -8.26 13.09
C SER A 114 -3.01 -7.87 12.02
N ASP A 115 -3.38 -6.59 11.96
CA ASP A 115 -4.39 -6.12 11.02
C ASP A 115 -3.92 -6.22 9.57
N LEU A 116 -2.72 -5.74 9.24
CA LEU A 116 -2.18 -5.84 7.87
C LEU A 116 -1.96 -7.28 7.43
N ILE A 117 -1.39 -8.14 8.29
CA ILE A 117 -1.15 -9.54 7.92
C ILE A 117 -2.48 -10.27 7.69
N ARG A 118 -3.43 -10.16 8.63
CA ARG A 118 -4.69 -10.92 8.55
C ARG A 118 -5.64 -10.40 7.48
N ASN A 119 -5.73 -9.09 7.29
CA ASN A 119 -6.74 -8.48 6.44
C ASN A 119 -6.25 -8.05 5.07
N VAL A 120 -4.94 -7.91 4.87
CA VAL A 120 -4.35 -7.55 3.58
C VAL A 120 -3.59 -8.74 3.01
N VAL A 121 -2.49 -9.15 3.66
CA VAL A 121 -1.59 -10.17 3.11
C VAL A 121 -2.29 -11.52 2.92
N LEU A 122 -3.00 -12.01 3.93
CA LEU A 122 -3.66 -13.33 3.84
C LEU A 122 -4.95 -13.33 2.99
N LYS A 123 -5.56 -12.17 2.74
CA LYS A 123 -6.82 -12.07 1.96
C LYS A 123 -6.59 -11.78 0.48
N ILE A 124 -5.50 -11.11 0.14
CA ILE A 124 -5.11 -10.85 -1.25
C ILE A 124 -4.28 -12.04 -1.69
N ALA A 125 -4.88 -12.95 -2.47
CA ALA A 125 -4.22 -14.16 -2.98
C ALA A 125 -4.17 -14.16 -4.51
#